data_AF-A0A147HQX6-F1
#
_entry.id   AF-A0A147HQX6-F1
#
_cell.length_a   1.000
_cell.length_b   1.000
_cell.length_c   1.000
_cell.angle_alpha   90.00
_cell.angle_beta   90.00
_cell.angle_gamma   90.00
#
_symmetry.space_group_name_H-M   'P 1'
#
loop_
_entity.id
_entity.type
_entity.pdbx_description
1 polymer ?
#
loop_
_entity_poly.entity_id
_entity_poly.type
_entity_poly.pdbx_seq_one_letter_code
_entity_poly.pdbx_strand_id
1 'polypeptide(L)'
;LGSVHISAWRFTIIVITLLVMGACYLLLARTSFGLRVRATLENPALARASGISTPLIYGATFAFGAALAGLAGALIVPVFSLFADLGIRFLIQGFVAVMVGGVGSFIGPVAGAGLIGTLSAALPWVMSPVVADVLVFVLAIAFIKFRPQGLIAGKGV
;
A
#
# COMPACT_ATOMS: atom_id res chain seq x y z
N LEU A 1 26.75 -26.52 8.26
CA LEU A 1 25.39 -26.25 7.72
C LEU A 1 24.58 -25.56 8.83
N GLY A 2 24.98 -24.38 9.29
CA GLY A 2 24.60 -23.12 8.63
C GLY A 2 23.10 -22.85 8.79
N SER A 3 22.56 -22.94 10.01
CA SER A 3 21.16 -22.69 10.32
C SER A 3 20.81 -21.26 9.94
N VAL A 4 20.26 -21.11 8.74
CA VAL A 4 19.62 -19.87 8.29
C VAL A 4 18.50 -19.63 9.30
N HIS A 5 18.76 -18.77 10.29
CA HIS A 5 17.72 -18.21 11.15
C HIS A 5 16.91 -17.26 10.28
N ILE A 6 16.08 -17.82 9.40
CA ILE A 6 14.94 -17.09 8.86
C ILE A 6 14.13 -16.74 10.09
N SER A 7 14.17 -15.46 10.48
CA SER A 7 13.40 -14.98 11.62
C SER A 7 11.94 -15.35 11.36
N ALA A 8 11.40 -16.29 12.14
CA ALA A 8 10.04 -16.79 12.01
C ALA A 8 9.03 -15.63 11.93
N TRP A 9 9.36 -14.52 12.58
CA TRP A 9 8.61 -13.28 12.54
C TRP A 9 8.51 -12.66 11.13
N ARG A 10 9.61 -12.59 10.37
CA ARG A 10 9.59 -12.05 8.99
C ARG A 10 8.73 -12.90 8.06
N PHE A 11 8.76 -14.22 8.24
CA PHE A 11 7.90 -15.13 7.49
C PHE A 11 6.43 -14.92 7.84
N THR A 12 6.11 -14.78 9.12
CA THR A 12 4.75 -14.46 9.59
C THR A 12 4.23 -13.15 9.01
N ILE A 13 5.05 -12.10 8.94
CA ILE A 13 4.66 -10.83 8.30
C ILE A 13 4.26 -11.06 6.84
N ILE A 14 5.08 -11.77 6.06
CA ILE A 14 4.78 -12.04 4.64
C ILE A 14 3.45 -12.78 4.49
N VAL A 15 3.21 -13.81 5.31
CA VAL A 15 1.96 -14.57 5.29
C VAL A 15 0.76 -13.68 5.62
N ILE A 16 0.85 -12.88 6.69
CA ILE A 16 -0.23 -11.97 7.09
C ILE A 16 -0.48 -10.92 6.00
N THR A 17 0.58 -10.34 5.42
CA THR A 17 0.44 -9.36 4.32
C THR A 17 -0.26 -9.96 3.12
N LEU A 18 0.11 -11.18 2.70
CA LEU A 18 -0.56 -11.87 1.59
C LEU A 18 -2.03 -12.17 1.89
N LEU A 19 -2.34 -12.62 3.11
CA LEU A 19 -3.72 -12.87 3.55
C LEU A 19 -4.56 -11.60 3.56
N VAL A 20 -4.03 -10.51 4.13
CA VAL A 20 -4.71 -9.21 4.17
C VAL A 20 -4.91 -8.67 2.76
N MET A 21 -3.90 -8.76 1.91
CA MET A 21 -4.01 -8.33 0.51
C MET A 21 -5.07 -9.13 -0.25
N GLY A 22 -5.11 -10.45 -0.07
CA GLY A 22 -6.14 -11.32 -0.64
C GLY A 22 -7.54 -11.00 -0.09
N ALA A 23 -7.67 -10.77 1.22
CA ALA A 23 -8.92 -10.40 1.86
C ALA A 23 -9.44 -9.05 1.34
N CYS A 24 -8.56 -8.05 1.22
CA CYS A 24 -8.90 -6.76 0.63
C CYS A 24 -9.35 -6.90 -0.83
N TYR A 25 -8.64 -7.69 -1.63
CA TYR A 25 -9.03 -7.95 -3.01
C TYR A 25 -10.43 -8.58 -3.09
N LEU A 26 -10.70 -9.63 -2.31
CA LEU A 26 -12.01 -10.28 -2.29
C LEU A 26 -13.10 -9.33 -1.80
N LEU A 27 -12.82 -8.54 -0.76
CA LEU A 27 -13.75 -7.56 -0.22
C LEU A 27 -14.10 -6.51 -1.28
N LEU A 28 -13.12 -5.93 -1.98
CA LEU A 28 -13.39 -4.92 -2.99
C LEU A 28 -13.98 -5.50 -4.30
N ALA A 29 -13.53 -6.66 -4.74
CA ALA A 29 -13.90 -7.24 -6.03
C ALA A 29 -15.23 -8.02 -5.98
N ARG A 30 -15.49 -8.78 -4.91
CA ARG A 30 -16.58 -9.76 -4.84
C ARG A 30 -17.75 -9.36 -3.95
N THR A 31 -17.59 -8.40 -3.02
CA THR A 31 -18.66 -8.07 -2.08
C THR A 31 -19.53 -6.89 -2.55
N SER A 32 -20.76 -6.85 -2.05
CA SER A 32 -21.69 -5.74 -2.27
C SER A 32 -21.16 -4.42 -1.71
N PHE A 33 -20.32 -4.45 -0.67
CA PHE A 33 -19.64 -3.27 -0.15
C PHE A 33 -18.70 -2.67 -1.20
N GLY A 34 -17.86 -3.50 -1.83
CA GLY A 34 -16.96 -3.05 -2.91
C GLY A 34 -17.69 -2.47 -4.12
N LEU A 35 -18.87 -3.01 -4.45
CA LEU A 35 -19.72 -2.44 -5.50
C LEU A 35 -20.23 -1.04 -5.13
N ARG A 36 -20.70 -0.85 -3.89
CA ARG A 36 -21.17 0.46 -3.42
C ARG A 36 -20.05 1.50 -3.34
N VAL A 37 -18.84 1.09 -2.98
CA VAL A 37 -17.64 1.95 -3.01
C VAL A 37 -17.34 2.40 -4.44
N ARG A 38 -17.28 1.47 -5.41
CA ARG A 38 -17.07 1.79 -6.83
C ARG A 38 -18.14 2.72 -7.39
N ALA A 39 -19.41 2.45 -7.11
CA ALA A 39 -20.53 3.30 -7.54
C ALA A 39 -20.43 4.73 -6.97
N THR A 40 -20.00 4.86 -5.71
CA THR A 40 -19.82 6.17 -5.06
C THR A 40 -18.64 6.94 -5.68
N LEU A 41 -17.57 6.25 -6.09
CA LEU A 41 -16.41 6.86 -6.75
C LEU A 41 -16.72 7.34 -8.18
N GLU A 42 -17.59 6.64 -8.92
CA GLU A 42 -17.99 7.03 -10.27
C GLU A 42 -18.95 8.23 -10.26
N ASN A 43 -20.03 8.16 -9.48
CA ASN A 43 -20.98 9.26 -9.38
C ASN A 43 -21.66 9.30 -7.99
N PRO A 44 -21.17 10.16 -7.07
CA PRO A 44 -21.72 10.23 -5.72
C PRO A 44 -23.16 10.75 -5.69
N ALA A 45 -23.60 11.55 -6.66
CA ALA A 45 -24.97 12.05 -6.72
C ALA A 45 -25.95 10.92 -7.09
N LEU A 46 -25.62 10.11 -8.09
CA LEU A 46 -26.42 8.92 -8.48
C LEU A 46 -26.42 7.84 -7.39
N ALA A 47 -25.30 7.66 -6.68
CA ALA A 47 -25.23 6.74 -5.54
C ALA A 47 -26.22 7.15 -4.43
N ARG A 48 -26.28 8.45 -4.10
CA ARG A 48 -27.24 8.98 -3.11
C ARG A 48 -28.69 8.80 -3.55
N ALA A 49 -28.99 9.07 -4.83
CA ALA A 49 -30.33 8.88 -5.38
C ALA A 49 -30.78 7.40 -5.33
N SER A 50 -29.83 6.47 -5.46
CA SER A 50 -30.06 5.01 -5.35
C SER A 50 -30.15 4.50 -3.89
N GLY A 51 -30.22 5.40 -2.90
CA GLY A 51 -30.33 5.04 -1.48
C GLY A 51 -29.00 4.68 -0.79
N ILE A 52 -27.85 4.94 -1.43
CA ILE A 52 -26.53 4.70 -0.82
C ILE A 52 -26.11 5.92 0.00
N SER A 53 -25.89 5.73 1.30
CA SER A 53 -25.36 6.75 2.18
C SER A 53 -23.85 6.98 1.96
N THR A 54 -23.52 7.89 1.03
CA THR A 54 -22.12 8.23 0.73
C THR A 54 -21.26 8.62 1.95
N PRO A 55 -21.76 9.35 2.98
CA PRO A 55 -20.94 9.66 4.15
C PRO A 55 -20.55 8.41 4.96
N LEU A 56 -21.46 7.43 5.04
CA LEU A 56 -21.24 6.18 5.75
C LEU A 56 -20.24 5.30 5.00
N ILE A 57 -20.28 5.30 3.66
CA ILE A 57 -19.27 4.63 2.84
C ILE A 57 -17.90 5.26 3.02
N TYR A 58 -17.80 6.59 2.96
CA TYR A 58 -16.51 7.26 3.20
C TYR A 58 -15.97 7.01 4.60
N GLY A 59 -16.82 7.07 5.63
CA GLY A 59 -16.44 6.72 7.00
C GLY A 59 -15.97 5.27 7.12
N ALA A 60 -16.68 4.32 6.51
CA ALA A 60 -16.31 2.91 6.52
C ALA A 60 -15.00 2.64 5.78
N THR A 61 -14.78 3.24 4.60
CA THR A 61 -13.53 3.07 3.85
C THR A 61 -12.35 3.72 4.57
N PHE A 62 -12.56 4.86 5.22
CA PHE A 62 -11.52 5.52 6.02
C PHE A 62 -11.17 4.68 7.26
N ALA A 63 -12.17 4.21 8.01
CA ALA A 63 -11.96 3.35 9.17
C ALA A 63 -11.24 2.05 8.79
N PHE A 64 -11.60 1.45 7.66
CA PHE A 64 -10.93 0.26 7.13
C PHE A 64 -9.46 0.54 6.78
N GLY A 65 -9.17 1.65 6.09
CA GLY A 65 -7.79 2.06 5.79
C GLY A 65 -6.96 2.33 7.05
N ALA A 66 -7.55 3.00 8.05
CA ALA A 66 -6.90 3.24 9.34
C ALA A 66 -6.61 1.94 10.10
N ALA A 67 -7.54 0.98 10.08
CA ALA A 67 -7.32 -0.34 10.67
C ALA A 67 -6.17 -1.10 9.99
N LEU A 68 -6.09 -1.05 8.66
CA LEU A 68 -4.98 -1.65 7.90
C LEU A 68 -3.64 -0.97 8.21
N ALA A 69 -3.63 0.36 8.33
CA ALA A 69 -2.42 1.10 8.71
C ALA A 69 -1.96 0.74 10.12
N GLY A 70 -2.90 0.61 11.07
CA GLY A 70 -2.61 0.17 12.44
C GLY A 70 -2.05 -1.26 12.49
N LEU A 71 -2.64 -2.18 11.72
CA LEU A 71 -2.15 -3.56 11.59
C LEU A 71 -0.74 -3.60 10.98
N ALA A 72 -0.48 -2.82 9.93
CA ALA A 72 0.86 -2.73 9.34
C ALA A 72 1.89 -2.20 10.33
N GLY A 73 1.56 -1.16 11.10
CA GLY A 73 2.41 -0.64 12.16
C GLY A 73 2.73 -1.69 13.23
N ALA A 74 1.72 -2.39 13.74
CA ALA A 74 1.89 -3.42 14.76
C ALA A 74 2.82 -4.57 14.31
N LEU A 75 2.81 -4.92 13.02
CA LEU A 75 3.69 -5.95 12.45
C LEU A 75 5.15 -5.49 12.29
N ILE A 76 5.37 -4.20 12.04
CA ILE A 76 6.69 -3.61 11.76
C ILE A 76 7.49 -3.36 13.05
N VAL A 77 6.83 -2.96 14.14
CA VAL A 77 7.48 -2.59 15.41
C VAL A 77 8.48 -3.63 15.94
N PRO A 78 8.22 -4.95 15.91
CA PRO A 78 9.19 -5.92 16.43
C PRO A 78 10.41 -6.13 15.53
N VAL A 79 10.37 -5.64 14.28
CA VAL A 79 11.47 -5.78 13.30
C VAL A 79 12.42 -4.58 13.34
N PHE A 80 11.88 -3.39 13.65
CA PHE A 80 12.62 -2.14 13.62
C PHE A 80 12.66 -1.50 15.01
N SER A 81 13.79 -0.95 15.39
CA SER A 81 13.88 -0.15 16.61
C SER A 81 12.93 1.05 16.54
N LEU A 82 12.21 1.31 17.64
CA LEU A 82 11.29 2.42 17.74
C LEU A 82 12.05 3.74 17.84
N PHE A 83 11.87 4.58 16.83
CA PHE A 83 12.34 5.97 16.81
C PHE A 83 11.16 6.91 16.54
N ALA A 84 11.25 8.16 16.98
CA ALA A 84 10.17 9.14 16.83
C ALA A 84 9.83 9.42 15.35
N ASP A 85 10.79 9.26 14.44
CA ASP A 85 10.65 9.51 13.00
C ASP A 85 10.21 8.28 12.19
N LEU A 86 10.08 7.11 12.82
CA LEU A 86 9.75 5.84 12.14
C LEU A 86 8.47 5.96 11.32
N GLY A 87 7.41 6.53 11.90
CA GLY A 87 6.12 6.69 11.22
C GLY A 87 6.21 7.57 9.98
N ILE A 88 7.00 8.65 10.04
CA ILE A 88 7.16 9.58 8.91
C ILE A 88 7.92 8.89 7.76
N ARG A 89 8.97 8.13 8.06
CA ARG A 89 9.71 7.35 7.05
C ARG A 89 8.79 6.40 6.29
N PHE A 90 8.00 5.59 7.01
CA PHE A 90 7.08 4.63 6.38
C PHE A 90 5.91 5.32 5.65
N LEU A 91 5.42 6.45 6.17
CA LEU A 91 4.39 7.24 5.50
C LEU A 91 4.86 7.73 4.12
N ILE A 92 6.07 8.31 4.06
CA ILE A 92 6.62 8.83 2.81
C ILE A 92 6.90 7.67 1.83
N GLN A 93 7.50 6.58 2.29
CA GLN A 93 7.73 5.39 1.45
C GLN A 93 6.43 4.78 0.92
N GLY A 94 5.40 4.67 1.76
CA GLY A 94 4.08 4.17 1.37
C GLY A 94 3.39 5.09 0.35
N PHE A 95 3.45 6.40 0.55
CA PHE A 95 2.90 7.37 -0.40
C PHE A 95 3.58 7.27 -1.76
N VAL A 96 4.91 7.17 -1.78
CA VAL A 96 5.70 6.99 -3.00
C VAL A 96 5.36 5.68 -3.71
N ALA A 97 5.25 4.57 -2.98
CA ALA A 97 4.82 3.29 -3.53
C ALA A 97 3.44 3.37 -4.22
N VAL A 98 2.47 4.05 -3.60
CA VAL A 98 1.13 4.24 -4.18
C VAL A 98 1.19 5.11 -5.43
N MET A 99 1.93 6.22 -5.40
CA MET A 99 2.09 7.11 -6.57
C MET A 99 2.75 6.39 -7.74
N VAL A 100 3.82 5.62 -7.49
CA VAL A 100 4.52 4.83 -8.50
C VAL A 100 3.61 3.74 -9.05
N GLY A 101 2.84 3.09 -8.19
CA GLY A 101 1.85 2.08 -8.56
C GLY A 101 0.69 2.61 -9.42
N GLY A 102 0.26 3.85 -9.17
CA GLY A 102 -0.88 4.49 -9.80
C GLY A 102 -2.15 4.43 -8.96
N VAL A 103 -2.96 5.49 -9.04
CA VAL A 103 -4.26 5.60 -8.35
C VAL A 103 -5.39 5.15 -9.28
N GLY A 104 -6.26 4.25 -8.80
CA GLY A 104 -7.46 3.81 -9.54
C GLY A 104 -7.56 2.30 -9.81
N SER A 105 -6.56 1.50 -9.45
CA SER A 105 -6.65 0.04 -9.47
C SER A 105 -6.12 -0.56 -8.16
N PHE A 106 -6.58 -1.75 -7.78
CA PHE A 106 -6.04 -2.46 -6.61
C PHE A 106 -4.61 -2.96 -6.87
N ILE A 107 -4.32 -3.37 -8.10
CA ILE A 107 -3.05 -4.00 -8.48
C ILE A 107 -1.92 -2.97 -8.58
N GLY A 108 -2.22 -1.73 -8.98
CA GLY A 108 -1.23 -0.65 -9.10
C GLY A 108 -0.43 -0.42 -7.81
N PRO A 109 -1.09 -0.05 -6.69
CA PRO A 109 -0.42 0.15 -5.41
C PRO A 109 0.34 -1.08 -4.90
N VAL A 110 -0.18 -2.28 -5.14
CA VAL A 110 0.50 -3.54 -4.77
C VAL A 110 1.81 -3.71 -5.55
N ALA A 111 1.78 -3.48 -6.87
CA ALA A 111 2.96 -3.54 -7.71
C ALA A 111 3.97 -2.44 -7.36
N GLY A 112 3.49 -1.22 -7.10
CA GLY A 112 4.31 -0.09 -6.65
C GLY A 112 4.99 -0.34 -5.31
N ALA A 113 4.25 -0.90 -4.34
CA ALA A 113 4.79 -1.32 -3.04
C ALA A 113 5.81 -2.46 -3.19
N GLY A 114 5.57 -3.42 -4.07
CA GLY A 114 6.53 -4.47 -4.41
C GLY A 114 7.83 -3.92 -4.98
N LEU A 115 7.75 -3.00 -5.95
CA LEU A 115 8.92 -2.34 -6.55
C LEU A 115 9.68 -1.50 -5.53
N ILE A 116 9.02 -0.55 -4.87
CA ILE A 116 9.68 0.33 -3.90
C ILE A 116 10.22 -0.46 -2.71
N GLY A 117 9.47 -1.46 -2.22
CA GLY A 117 9.91 -2.32 -1.13
C GLY A 117 11.12 -3.17 -1.49
N THR A 118 11.15 -3.77 -2.68
CA THR A 118 12.32 -4.55 -3.14
C THR A 118 13.53 -3.66 -3.37
N LEU A 119 13.37 -2.47 -3.95
CA LEU A 119 14.46 -1.50 -4.09
C LEU A 119 14.99 -1.07 -2.70
N SER A 120 14.10 -0.68 -1.79
CA SER A 120 14.49 -0.27 -0.43
C SER A 120 15.19 -1.38 0.35
N ALA A 121 14.84 -2.66 0.11
CA ALA A 121 15.50 -3.80 0.74
C ALA A 121 16.81 -4.21 0.06
N ALA A 122 16.95 -4.03 -1.27
CA ALA A 122 18.10 -4.50 -2.04
C ALA A 122 19.23 -3.46 -2.14
N LEU A 123 18.92 -2.17 -2.29
CA LEU A 123 19.95 -1.12 -2.44
C LEU A 123 20.91 -1.02 -1.23
N PRO A 124 20.45 -1.17 0.04
CA PRO A 124 21.35 -1.11 1.20
C PRO A 124 22.43 -2.21 1.23
N TRP A 125 22.33 -3.25 0.39
CA TRP A 125 23.36 -4.28 0.29
C TRP A 125 24.61 -3.81 -0.44
N VAL A 126 24.48 -2.79 -1.29
CA VAL A 126 25.54 -2.32 -2.19
C VAL A 126 26.02 -0.92 -1.80
N MET A 127 25.21 -0.15 -1.06
CA MET A 127 25.48 1.26 -0.74
C MET A 127 24.95 1.66 0.64
N SER A 128 25.41 2.82 1.14
CA SER A 128 24.96 3.36 2.43
C SER A 128 23.43 3.52 2.47
N PRO A 129 22.75 3.16 3.58
CA PRO A 129 21.30 3.24 3.70
C PRO A 129 20.71 4.62 3.37
N VAL A 130 21.45 5.68 3.72
CA VAL A 130 21.03 7.07 3.45
C VAL A 130 21.00 7.36 1.95
N VAL A 131 22.04 6.92 1.22
CA VAL A 131 22.14 7.11 -0.23
C VAL A 131 21.10 6.25 -0.95
N ALA A 132 20.86 5.02 -0.47
CA ALA A 132 19.82 4.14 -0.99
C ALA A 132 18.43 4.77 -0.91
N ASP A 133 18.03 5.30 0.25
CA ASP A 133 16.73 5.94 0.43
C ASP A 133 16.57 7.15 -0.50
N VAL A 134 17.58 8.02 -0.60
CA VAL A 134 17.56 9.17 -1.51
C VAL A 134 17.42 8.72 -2.97
N LEU A 135 18.14 7.67 -3.38
CA LEU A 135 18.11 7.17 -4.75
C LEU A 135 16.75 6.56 -5.10
N VAL A 136 16.10 5.84 -4.18
CA VAL A 136 14.72 5.35 -4.35
C VAL A 136 13.75 6.52 -4.57
N PHE A 137 13.90 7.62 -3.82
CA PHE A 137 13.07 8.81 -4.00
C PHE A 137 13.31 9.50 -5.34
N VAL A 138 14.57 9.68 -5.75
CA VAL A 138 14.91 10.26 -7.05
C VAL A 138 14.35 9.42 -8.18
N LEU A 139 14.48 8.08 -8.11
CA LEU A 139 13.90 7.16 -9.07
C LEU A 139 12.38 7.25 -9.13
N ALA A 140 11.71 7.33 -7.97
CA ALA A 140 10.27 7.50 -7.93
C ALA A 140 9.81 8.82 -8.55
N ILE A 141 10.49 9.93 -8.24
CA ILE A 141 10.19 11.25 -8.83
C ILE A 141 10.40 11.21 -10.35
N ALA A 142 11.50 10.62 -10.81
CA ALA A 142 11.76 10.43 -12.24
C ALA A 142 10.65 9.58 -12.89
N PHE A 143 10.25 8.49 -12.26
CA PHE A 143 9.20 7.60 -12.74
C PHE A 143 7.85 8.33 -12.86
N ILE A 144 7.46 9.08 -11.83
CA ILE A 144 6.23 9.89 -11.84
C ILE A 144 6.29 10.94 -12.96
N LYS A 145 7.45 11.57 -13.17
CA LYS A 145 7.64 12.55 -14.26
C LYS A 145 7.46 11.92 -15.65
N PHE A 146 7.96 10.70 -15.87
CA PHE A 146 7.85 10.03 -17.17
C PHE A 146 6.52 9.28 -17.38
N ARG A 147 5.88 8.82 -16.29
CA ARG A 147 4.63 8.05 -16.31
C ARG A 147 3.70 8.56 -15.19
N PRO A 148 3.05 9.74 -15.38
CA PRO A 148 2.21 10.36 -14.35
C PRO A 148 0.95 9.56 -13.98
N GLN A 149 0.58 8.55 -14.78
CA GLN A 149 -0.54 7.66 -14.50
C GLN A 149 -0.15 6.42 -13.65
N GLY A 150 1.13 6.28 -13.27
CA GLY A 150 1.64 5.13 -12.53
C GLY A 150 1.95 3.90 -13.40
N LEU A 151 2.40 2.81 -12.76
CA LEU A 151 2.72 1.52 -13.40
C LEU A 151 1.53 0.91 -14.13
N ILE A 152 0.33 1.05 -13.57
CA ILE A 152 -0.90 0.45 -14.10
C ILE A 152 -1.94 1.56 -14.23
N ALA A 153 -2.09 2.07 -15.46
CA ALA A 153 -3.12 3.06 -15.80
C ALA A 153 -4.51 2.40 -15.72
N GLY A 154 -5.41 3.07 -15.00
CA GLY A 154 -6.68 2.52 -14.53
C GLY A 154 -7.62 2.02 -15.62
N LYS A 155 -8.04 0.76 -15.46
CA LYS A 155 -9.47 0.43 -15.45
C LYS A 155 -9.77 -0.04 -14.03
N GLY A 156 -10.88 0.43 -13.46
CA GLY A 156 -11.36 -0.06 -12.17
C GLY A 156 -11.36 -1.59 -12.13
N VAL A 157 -11.27 -2.16 -10.93
CA VAL A 157 -11.26 -3.63 -10.76
C VAL A 157 -12.32 -4.30 -11.62
#